data_AF-A0A8J3I6P1-F1
#
_entry.id   AF-A0A8J3I6P1-F1
#
_cell.length_a   1.000
_cell.length_b   1.000
_cell.length_c   1.000
_cell.angle_alpha   90.00
_cell.angle_beta   90.00
_cell.angle_gamma   90.00
#
_symmetry.space_group_name_H-M   'P 1'
#
loop_
_entity.id
_entity.type
_entity.pdbx_description
1 polymer ?
#
loop_
_entity_poly.entity_id
_entity_poly.type
_entity_poly.pdbx_seq_one_letter_code
_entity_poly.pdbx_strand_id
1 'polypeptide(L)'
;MRRALEREDLEAAREALGSLVSRDRSQLSRELIVAAAIESLAENLSDSVVAPLCYYALFGLPGAALYRLANTFDSMIGYHGSYEHLGKAAARLDDTLNLLPSRLTALLIIACARLYDGDQRQAWAIWRSDASKTESPNAGQPMAAAAGALGLRLEKVGHYVLGVERRSLTPSAIKRAEQMVWWVGGCAFLCALVVRVLRRRVR
;
A
#
# COMPACT_ATOMS: atom_id res chain seq x y z
N MET A 1 -17.26 -1.43 1.87
CA MET A 1 -16.90 -0.09 2.39
C MET A 1 -17.36 1.06 1.51
N ARG A 2 -16.80 1.34 0.30
CA ARG A 2 -17.22 2.50 -0.53
C ARG A 2 -18.73 2.61 -0.74
N ARG A 3 -19.38 1.51 -1.13
CA ARG A 3 -20.85 1.44 -1.29
C ARG A 3 -21.63 1.73 -0.01
N ALA A 4 -21.10 1.35 1.15
CA ALA A 4 -21.72 1.66 2.44
C ALA A 4 -21.61 3.16 2.75
N LEU A 5 -20.42 3.74 2.52
CA LEU A 5 -20.20 5.18 2.67
C LEU A 5 -21.06 6.02 1.70
N GLU A 6 -21.27 5.55 0.46
CA GLU A 6 -22.17 6.18 -0.53
C GLU A 6 -23.64 6.15 -0.09
N ARG A 7 -24.03 5.18 0.75
CA ARG A 7 -25.37 5.05 1.34
C ARG A 7 -25.48 5.69 2.73
N GLU A 8 -24.42 6.37 3.17
CA GLU A 8 -24.30 6.95 4.51
C GLU A 8 -24.39 5.95 5.67
N ASP A 9 -24.17 4.67 5.40
CA ASP A 9 -24.15 3.61 6.40
C ASP A 9 -22.75 3.48 7.01
N LEU A 10 -22.51 4.25 8.07
CA LEU A 10 -21.21 4.29 8.76
C LEU A 10 -20.92 3.01 9.55
N GLU A 11 -21.93 2.35 10.10
CA GLU A 11 -21.73 1.10 10.83
C GLU A 11 -21.28 -0.01 9.88
N ALA A 12 -21.94 -0.18 8.74
CA ALA A 12 -21.50 -1.14 7.73
C ALA A 12 -20.13 -0.77 7.14
N ALA A 13 -19.80 0.53 7.05
CA ALA A 13 -18.47 0.97 6.62
C ALA A 13 -17.38 0.61 7.64
N ARG A 14 -17.64 0.81 8.94
CA ARG A 14 -16.76 0.40 10.04
C ARG A 14 -16.59 -1.12 10.04
N GLU A 15 -17.68 -1.88 9.92
CA GLU A 15 -17.64 -3.34 9.86
C GLU A 15 -16.78 -3.84 8.69
N ALA A 16 -16.96 -3.25 7.50
CA ALA A 16 -16.14 -3.59 6.34
C ALA A 16 -14.67 -3.17 6.48
N LEU A 17 -14.34 -2.16 7.29
CA LEU A 17 -12.97 -1.68 7.48
C LEU A 17 -12.14 -2.62 8.36
N GLY A 18 -12.74 -3.38 9.28
CA GLY A 18 -11.97 -4.22 10.21
C GLY A 18 -11.40 -5.50 9.60
N SER A 19 -11.75 -5.83 8.35
CA SER A 19 -10.98 -6.81 7.58
C SER A 19 -9.70 -6.22 6.98
N LEU A 20 -9.51 -4.89 7.04
CA LEU A 20 -8.39 -4.17 6.46
C LEU A 20 -7.44 -3.59 7.50
N VAL A 21 -7.95 -3.22 8.69
CA VAL A 21 -7.15 -2.58 9.74
C VAL A 21 -7.33 -3.28 11.09
N SER A 22 -6.25 -3.37 11.86
CA SER A 22 -6.24 -3.99 13.20
C SER A 22 -6.56 -3.00 14.34
N ARG A 23 -6.87 -1.74 14.04
CA ARG A 23 -7.12 -0.68 15.05
C ARG A 23 -8.60 -0.59 15.44
N ASP A 24 -8.87 -0.01 16.62
CA ASP A 24 -10.26 0.30 17.00
C ASP A 24 -10.90 1.25 15.97
N ARG A 25 -12.10 0.87 15.56
CA ARG A 25 -12.90 1.48 14.49
C ARG A 25 -14.20 2.09 15.01
N SER A 26 -14.57 1.81 16.26
CA SER A 26 -15.84 2.22 16.86
C SER A 26 -16.05 3.73 16.82
N GLN A 27 -14.97 4.51 16.96
CA GLN A 27 -14.99 5.97 16.97
C GLN A 27 -14.41 6.64 15.71
N LEU A 28 -14.12 5.88 14.65
CA LEU A 28 -13.58 6.49 13.43
C LEU A 28 -14.64 7.34 12.74
N SER A 29 -14.26 8.57 12.38
CA SER A 29 -15.07 9.45 11.53
C SER A 29 -15.11 8.90 10.09
N ARG A 30 -16.05 9.43 9.29
CA ARG A 30 -16.17 9.08 7.87
C ARG A 30 -14.85 9.28 7.12
N GLU A 31 -14.18 10.40 7.37
CA GLU A 31 -12.93 10.79 6.73
C GLU A 31 -11.81 9.84 7.13
N LEU A 32 -11.73 9.45 8.40
CA LEU A 32 -10.73 8.48 8.88
C LEU A 32 -10.97 7.07 8.34
N ILE A 33 -12.22 6.69 8.07
CA ILE A 33 -12.55 5.43 7.38
C ILE A 33 -12.08 5.50 5.92
N VAL A 34 -12.32 6.61 5.22
CA VAL A 34 -11.85 6.82 3.85
C VAL A 34 -10.33 6.84 3.78
N ALA A 35 -9.66 7.53 4.72
CA ALA A 35 -8.21 7.57 4.79
C ALA A 35 -7.64 6.16 4.99
N ALA A 36 -8.14 5.41 5.99
CA ALA A 36 -7.73 4.04 6.24
C ALA A 36 -7.90 3.12 5.03
N ALA A 37 -9.01 3.27 4.30
CA ALA A 37 -9.25 2.53 3.07
C ALA A 37 -8.15 2.75 2.03
N ILE A 38 -7.74 4.01 1.84
CA ILE A 38 -6.76 4.42 0.84
C ILE A 38 -5.35 4.02 1.27
N GLU A 39 -5.03 4.16 2.56
CA GLU A 39 -3.80 3.64 3.18
C GLU A 39 -3.68 2.13 2.91
N SER A 40 -4.70 1.34 3.27
CA SER A 40 -4.70 -0.10 3.05
C SER A 40 -4.64 -0.50 1.57
N LEU A 41 -5.22 0.28 0.64
CA LEU A 41 -5.08 0.02 -0.79
C LEU A 41 -3.65 0.27 -1.27
N ALA A 42 -3.01 1.34 -0.80
CA ALA A 42 -1.64 1.68 -1.18
C ALA A 42 -0.61 0.68 -0.61
N GLU A 43 -0.74 0.29 0.66
CA GLU A 43 0.11 -0.74 1.28
C GLU A 43 -0.07 -2.09 0.58
N ASN A 44 -1.31 -2.56 0.40
CA ASN A 44 -1.56 -3.85 -0.26
C ASN A 44 -1.11 -3.87 -1.73
N LEU A 45 -1.12 -2.74 -2.42
CA LEU A 45 -0.56 -2.65 -3.77
C LEU A 45 0.94 -2.97 -3.77
N SER A 46 1.69 -2.51 -2.75
CA SER A 46 3.08 -2.92 -2.57
C SER A 46 3.16 -4.40 -2.28
N ASP A 47 2.52 -4.84 -1.19
CA ASP A 47 2.88 -6.12 -0.57
C ASP A 47 2.22 -7.31 -1.27
N SER A 48 1.04 -7.11 -1.87
CA SER A 48 0.28 -8.18 -2.52
C SER A 48 0.38 -8.17 -4.05
N VAL A 49 0.90 -7.10 -4.67
CA VAL A 49 1.00 -7.01 -6.15
C VAL A 49 2.43 -6.75 -6.60
N VAL A 50 3.00 -5.60 -6.25
CA VAL A 50 4.31 -5.19 -6.78
C VAL A 50 5.42 -6.10 -6.25
N ALA A 51 5.46 -6.39 -4.95
CA ALA A 51 6.49 -7.23 -4.37
C ALA A 51 6.50 -8.66 -4.94
N PRO A 52 5.38 -9.42 -5.00
CA PRO A 52 5.36 -10.71 -5.69
C PRO A 52 5.82 -10.64 -7.15
N LEU A 53 5.45 -9.58 -7.88
CA LEU A 53 5.88 -9.38 -9.26
C LEU A 53 7.38 -9.07 -9.38
N CYS A 54 7.96 -8.32 -8.44
CA CYS A 54 9.39 -8.09 -8.36
C CYS A 54 10.15 -9.43 -8.18
N TYR A 55 9.74 -10.24 -7.20
CA TYR A 55 10.35 -11.55 -6.97
C TYR A 55 10.10 -12.53 -8.12
N TYR A 56 8.96 -12.45 -8.80
CA TYR A 56 8.71 -13.19 -10.04
C TYR A 56 9.65 -12.78 -11.17
N ALA A 57 9.85 -11.49 -11.40
CA ALA A 57 10.76 -10.98 -12.41
C ALA A 57 12.20 -11.43 -12.13
N LEU A 58 12.56 -11.51 -10.83
CA LEU A 58 13.91 -11.87 -10.40
C LEU A 58 14.19 -13.38 -10.38
N PHE A 59 13.25 -14.19 -9.92
CA PHE A 59 13.49 -15.62 -9.65
C PHE A 59 12.41 -16.54 -10.22
N GLY A 60 11.43 -16.00 -10.95
CA GLY A 60 10.29 -16.75 -11.48
C GLY A 60 9.26 -17.12 -10.40
N LEU A 61 8.43 -18.11 -10.71
CA LEU A 61 7.37 -18.58 -9.79
C LEU A 61 7.89 -18.95 -8.39
N PRO A 62 9.06 -19.62 -8.24
CA PRO A 62 9.59 -19.92 -6.91
C PRO A 62 9.87 -18.67 -6.06
N GLY A 63 10.37 -17.59 -6.67
CA GLY A 63 10.61 -16.33 -5.96
C GLY A 63 9.32 -15.68 -5.45
N ALA A 64 8.31 -15.62 -6.32
CA ALA A 64 7.01 -15.07 -5.93
C ALA A 64 6.37 -15.87 -4.80
N ALA A 65 6.46 -17.21 -4.86
CA ALA A 65 5.97 -18.10 -3.82
C ALA A 65 6.73 -17.89 -2.50
N LEU A 66 8.07 -17.81 -2.54
CA LEU A 66 8.89 -17.59 -1.34
C LEU A 66 8.56 -16.26 -0.67
N TYR A 67 8.44 -15.19 -1.45
CA TYR A 67 8.03 -13.89 -0.92
C TYR A 67 6.64 -13.96 -0.28
N ARG A 68 5.65 -14.60 -0.95
CA ARG A 68 4.30 -14.70 -0.40
C ARG A 68 4.25 -15.52 0.89
N LEU A 69 5.06 -16.56 0.99
CA LEU A 69 5.22 -17.33 2.22
C LEU A 69 5.80 -16.46 3.34
N ALA A 70 6.89 -15.74 3.09
CA ALA A 70 7.51 -14.86 4.08
C ALA A 70 6.53 -13.78 4.60
N ASN A 71 5.83 -13.11 3.68
CA ASN A 71 4.83 -12.10 4.00
C ASN A 71 3.63 -12.65 4.79
N THR A 72 3.21 -13.88 4.47
CA THR A 72 2.14 -14.57 5.23
C THR A 72 2.62 -14.96 6.63
N PHE A 73 3.86 -15.43 6.77
CA PHE A 73 4.43 -15.80 8.07
C PHE A 73 4.53 -14.61 9.03
N ASP A 74 4.90 -13.43 8.54
CA ASP A 74 4.93 -12.21 9.36
C ASP A 74 3.53 -11.87 9.91
N SER A 75 2.52 -11.92 9.03
CA SER A 75 1.12 -11.66 9.40
C SER A 75 0.54 -12.69 10.38
N MET A 76 1.05 -13.94 10.39
CA MET A 76 0.59 -15.02 11.26
C MET A 76 1.29 -15.05 12.62
N ILE A 77 2.58 -14.72 12.67
CA ILE A 77 3.42 -14.85 13.89
C ILE A 77 3.49 -13.53 14.66
N GLY A 78 3.12 -12.40 14.05
CA GLY A 78 3.14 -11.06 14.67
C GLY A 78 2.14 -10.80 15.80
N TYR A 79 1.31 -11.77 16.21
CA TYR A 79 0.43 -11.59 17.37
C TYR A 79 1.19 -11.82 18.69
N HIS A 80 1.16 -10.80 19.55
CA HIS A 80 1.81 -10.78 20.86
C HIS A 80 1.47 -12.04 21.67
N GLY A 81 2.47 -12.87 21.95
CA GLY A 81 2.35 -14.17 22.60
C GLY A 81 3.71 -14.88 22.72
N SER A 82 3.70 -16.20 22.97
CA SER A 82 4.87 -17.04 23.32
C SER A 82 6.01 -17.12 22.28
N TYR A 83 5.93 -16.39 21.16
CA TYR A 83 6.88 -16.42 20.04
C TYR A 83 7.44 -15.04 19.67
N GLU A 84 7.47 -14.08 20.61
CA GLU A 84 7.87 -12.68 20.38
C GLU A 84 9.24 -12.52 19.67
N HIS A 85 10.22 -13.38 19.97
CA HIS A 85 11.53 -13.36 19.30
C HIS A 85 11.48 -13.85 17.85
N LEU A 86 10.64 -14.85 17.55
CA LEU A 86 10.40 -15.32 16.18
C LEU A 86 9.59 -14.29 15.39
N GLY A 87 8.63 -13.62 16.04
CA GLY A 87 7.89 -12.50 15.44
C GLY A 87 8.82 -11.35 15.05
N LYS A 88 9.77 -10.95 15.91
CA LYS A 88 10.76 -9.91 15.58
C LYS A 88 11.69 -10.30 14.41
N ALA A 89 12.06 -11.58 14.31
CA ALA A 89 12.85 -12.07 13.18
C ALA A 89 12.05 -12.11 11.87
N ALA A 90 10.79 -12.55 11.92
CA ALA A 90 9.88 -12.56 10.80
C ALA A 90 9.61 -11.13 10.28
N ALA A 91 9.32 -10.19 11.18
CA ALA A 91 9.09 -8.78 10.86
C ALA A 91 10.32 -8.14 10.20
N ARG A 92 11.54 -8.42 10.69
CA ARG A 92 12.77 -7.92 10.08
C ARG A 92 13.02 -8.50 8.70
N LEU A 93 12.69 -9.78 8.50
CA LEU A 93 12.82 -10.42 7.19
C LEU A 93 11.82 -9.82 6.21
N ASP A 94 10.54 -9.69 6.58
CA ASP A 94 9.53 -9.05 5.75
C ASP A 94 9.94 -7.61 5.41
N ASP A 95 10.35 -6.82 6.41
CA ASP A 95 10.81 -5.46 6.19
C ASP A 95 11.96 -5.41 5.18
N THR A 96 12.94 -6.31 5.29
CA THR A 96 14.07 -6.39 4.36
C THR A 96 13.62 -6.76 2.95
N LEU A 97 12.72 -7.74 2.84
CA LEU A 97 12.18 -8.20 1.55
C LEU A 97 11.36 -7.11 0.85
N ASN A 98 10.74 -6.20 1.63
CA ASN A 98 9.91 -5.10 1.14
C ASN A 98 10.65 -3.77 0.94
N LEU A 99 11.95 -3.66 1.30
CA LEU A 99 12.72 -2.43 1.09
C LEU A 99 12.72 -1.95 -0.36
N LEU A 100 13.00 -2.85 -1.31
CA LEU A 100 13.02 -2.52 -2.72
C LEU A 100 11.60 -2.42 -3.31
N PRO A 101 10.70 -3.41 -3.10
CA PRO A 101 9.34 -3.34 -3.63
C PRO A 101 8.52 -2.12 -3.20
N SER A 102 8.60 -1.70 -1.94
CA SER A 102 7.83 -0.55 -1.43
C SER A 102 8.21 0.75 -2.14
N ARG A 103 9.51 0.97 -2.37
CA ARG A 103 10.05 2.11 -3.13
C ARG A 103 9.69 2.02 -4.60
N LEU A 104 9.76 0.83 -5.20
CA LEU A 104 9.33 0.63 -6.59
C LEU A 104 7.85 0.95 -6.75
N THR A 105 7.02 0.54 -5.79
CA THR A 105 5.59 0.83 -5.76
C THR A 105 5.34 2.32 -5.71
N ALA A 106 6.02 3.05 -4.82
CA ALA A 106 5.93 4.51 -4.73
C ALA A 106 6.29 5.18 -6.07
N LEU A 107 7.39 4.76 -6.69
CA LEU A 107 7.81 5.28 -8.00
C LEU A 107 6.78 5.00 -9.10
N LEU A 108 6.18 3.81 -9.11
CA LEU A 108 5.12 3.47 -10.07
C LEU A 108 3.84 4.28 -9.82
N ILE A 109 3.44 4.49 -8.57
CA ILE A 109 2.33 5.37 -8.20
C ILE A 109 2.57 6.77 -8.77
N ILE A 110 3.77 7.33 -8.56
CA ILE A 110 4.16 8.65 -9.05
C ILE A 110 4.14 8.67 -10.60
N ALA A 111 4.74 7.68 -11.25
CA ALA A 111 4.83 7.62 -12.71
C ALA A 111 3.46 7.48 -13.38
N CYS A 112 2.54 6.72 -12.76
CA CYS A 112 1.19 6.50 -13.26
C CYS A 112 0.19 7.59 -12.85
N ALA A 113 0.59 8.60 -12.06
CA ALA A 113 -0.33 9.57 -11.45
C ALA A 113 -1.36 10.19 -12.41
N ARG A 114 -0.94 10.54 -13.62
CA ARG A 114 -1.83 11.15 -14.63
C ARG A 114 -2.91 10.21 -15.16
N LEU A 115 -2.73 8.89 -15.05
CA LEU A 115 -3.68 7.89 -15.58
C LEU A 115 -4.93 7.74 -14.70
N TYR A 116 -4.88 8.21 -13.45
CA TYR A 116 -5.98 8.14 -12.48
C TYR A 116 -6.35 9.51 -11.91
N ASP A 117 -6.14 10.59 -12.70
CA ASP A 117 -6.44 11.97 -12.30
C ASP A 117 -5.68 12.42 -11.03
N GLY A 118 -4.41 12.04 -10.93
CA GLY A 118 -3.50 12.42 -9.86
C GLY A 118 -2.44 13.45 -10.29
N ASP A 119 -1.74 14.02 -9.31
CA ASP A 119 -0.66 14.98 -9.49
C ASP A 119 0.72 14.33 -9.24
N GLN A 120 1.46 14.10 -10.32
CA GLN A 120 2.80 13.50 -10.28
C GLN A 120 3.81 14.34 -9.49
N ARG A 121 3.76 15.69 -9.60
CA ARG A 121 4.73 16.57 -8.93
C ARG A 121 4.48 16.57 -7.44
N GLN A 122 3.20 16.62 -7.05
CA GLN A 122 2.82 16.54 -5.65
C GLN A 122 3.13 15.16 -5.06
N ALA A 123 2.86 14.07 -5.80
CA ALA A 123 3.22 12.72 -5.40
C ALA A 123 4.72 12.60 -5.06
N TRP A 124 5.58 13.13 -5.94
CA TRP A 124 7.02 13.16 -5.71
C TRP A 124 7.42 14.02 -4.51
N ALA A 125 6.82 15.20 -4.36
CA ALA A 125 7.12 16.10 -3.24
C ALA A 125 6.76 15.48 -1.90
N ILE A 126 5.54 14.94 -1.76
CA ILE A 126 5.07 14.29 -0.54
C ILE A 126 5.82 12.99 -0.26
N TRP A 127 6.05 12.16 -1.27
CA TRP A 127 6.83 10.93 -1.07
C TRP A 127 8.21 11.23 -0.47
N ARG A 128 8.91 12.26 -0.95
CA ARG A 128 10.21 12.64 -0.39
C ARG A 128 10.14 13.21 1.04
N SER A 129 9.08 13.92 1.40
CA SER A 129 8.97 14.53 2.74
C SER A 129 8.35 13.61 3.79
N ASP A 130 7.49 12.68 3.39
CA ASP A 130 6.57 11.99 4.29
C ASP A 130 6.80 10.48 4.37
N ALA A 131 7.50 9.86 3.41
CA ALA A 131 7.63 8.40 3.35
C ALA A 131 8.33 7.76 4.55
N SER A 132 9.06 8.53 5.36
CA SER A 132 9.72 8.08 6.59
C SER A 132 8.95 8.41 7.86
N LYS A 133 7.73 8.93 7.78
CA LYS A 133 6.93 9.31 8.95
C LYS A 133 6.22 8.12 9.62
N THR A 134 6.11 6.99 8.94
CA THR A 134 5.49 5.76 9.47
C THR A 134 6.50 4.97 10.29
N GLU A 135 6.02 4.11 11.19
CA GLU A 135 6.89 3.25 12.01
C GLU A 135 7.64 2.21 11.17
N SER A 136 6.98 1.65 10.16
CA SER A 136 7.63 0.76 9.19
C SER A 136 8.43 1.58 8.17
N PRO A 137 9.66 1.16 7.80
CA PRO A 137 10.45 1.79 6.75
C PRO A 137 9.87 1.60 5.33
N ASN A 138 8.87 0.72 5.20
CA ASN A 138 8.26 0.31 3.93
C ASN A 138 6.86 0.91 3.74
N ALA A 139 6.01 0.82 4.77
CA ALA A 139 4.59 1.20 4.70
C ALA A 139 4.40 2.64 4.20
N GLY A 140 5.21 3.59 4.70
CA GLY A 140 5.14 4.99 4.33
C GLY A 140 5.48 5.27 2.86
N GLN A 141 6.21 4.39 2.17
CA GLN A 141 6.62 4.60 0.78
C GLN A 141 5.42 4.69 -0.17
N PRO A 142 4.58 3.64 -0.34
CA PRO A 142 3.41 3.71 -1.21
C PRO A 142 2.34 4.66 -0.66
N MET A 143 2.16 4.75 0.67
CA MET A 143 1.14 5.62 1.26
C MET A 143 1.42 7.10 1.02
N ALA A 144 2.65 7.57 1.22
CA ALA A 144 3.00 8.97 0.98
C ALA A 144 2.91 9.33 -0.50
N ALA A 145 3.33 8.42 -1.39
CA ALA A 145 3.16 8.59 -2.83
C ALA A 145 1.67 8.68 -3.22
N ALA A 146 0.82 7.82 -2.67
CA ALA A 146 -0.62 7.84 -2.91
C ALA A 146 -1.30 9.11 -2.36
N ALA A 147 -0.95 9.52 -1.14
CA ALA A 147 -1.45 10.75 -0.52
C ALA A 147 -1.12 11.98 -1.39
N GLY A 148 0.14 12.08 -1.85
CA GLY A 148 0.57 13.15 -2.73
C GLY A 148 -0.07 13.09 -4.12
N ALA A 149 -0.19 11.91 -4.73
CA ALA A 149 -0.80 11.76 -6.05
C ALA A 149 -2.29 12.10 -6.04
N LEU A 150 -3.00 11.68 -5.00
CA LEU A 150 -4.44 11.92 -4.86
C LEU A 150 -4.77 13.29 -4.26
N GLY A 151 -3.76 14.05 -3.78
CA GLY A 151 -3.95 15.34 -3.13
C GLY A 151 -4.69 15.26 -1.80
N LEU A 152 -4.46 14.19 -1.05
CA LEU A 152 -5.16 13.87 0.21
C LEU A 152 -4.22 14.02 1.40
N ARG A 153 -4.82 14.31 2.55
CA ARG A 153 -4.17 14.25 3.86
C ARG A 153 -4.62 12.97 4.57
N LEU A 154 -3.75 11.97 4.63
CA LEU A 154 -4.03 10.68 5.28
C LEU A 154 -3.50 10.70 6.72
N GLU A 155 -4.30 10.27 7.67
CA GLU A 155 -3.96 10.32 9.09
C GLU A 155 -4.30 9.03 9.82
N LYS A 156 -3.32 8.57 10.58
CA LYS A 156 -3.51 7.65 11.69
C LYS A 156 -3.29 8.43 12.98
N VAL A 157 -4.39 8.75 13.66
CA VAL A 157 -4.41 9.59 14.87
C VAL A 157 -3.42 9.07 15.90
N GLY A 158 -2.53 9.95 16.37
CA GLY A 158 -1.49 9.62 17.34
C GLY A 158 -0.24 8.93 16.78
N HIS A 159 -0.20 8.65 15.48
CA HIS A 159 0.93 7.97 14.83
C HIS A 159 1.58 8.82 13.74
N TYR A 160 0.84 9.17 12.68
CA TYR A 160 1.40 9.91 11.55
C TYR A 160 0.35 10.68 10.75
N VAL A 161 0.86 11.64 9.96
CA VAL A 161 0.10 12.39 8.95
C VAL A 161 0.92 12.43 7.66
N LEU A 162 0.30 12.00 6.56
CA LEU A 162 0.90 11.97 5.23
C LEU A 162 0.14 12.88 4.27
N GLY A 163 0.88 13.67 3.49
CA GLY A 163 0.31 14.50 2.44
C GLY A 163 -0.30 15.80 2.95
N VAL A 164 -1.08 16.43 2.06
CA VAL A 164 -1.71 17.74 2.31
C VAL A 164 -3.13 17.72 1.75
N GLU A 165 -4.02 18.45 2.41
CA GLU A 165 -5.43 18.49 2.02
C GLU A 165 -5.63 19.43 0.83
N ARG A 166 -5.70 18.86 -0.38
CA ARG A 166 -6.11 19.58 -1.60
C ARG A 166 -7.43 19.06 -2.16
N ARG A 167 -7.81 17.85 -1.79
CA ARG A 167 -9.08 17.20 -2.08
C ARG A 167 -9.62 16.59 -0.77
N SER A 168 -10.94 16.56 -0.64
CA SER A 168 -11.60 16.02 0.54
C SER A 168 -11.64 14.48 0.53
N LEU A 169 -11.66 13.89 1.73
CA LEU A 169 -11.75 12.45 1.96
C LEU A 169 -13.20 11.96 1.79
N THR A 170 -13.59 11.77 0.53
CA THR A 170 -14.93 11.30 0.14
C THR A 170 -14.89 9.88 -0.44
N PRO A 171 -16.05 9.21 -0.61
CA PRO A 171 -16.10 7.91 -1.30
C PRO A 171 -15.51 7.92 -2.72
N SER A 172 -15.56 9.06 -3.43
CA SER A 172 -14.93 9.20 -4.75
C SER A 172 -13.40 9.20 -4.69
N ALA A 173 -12.79 9.58 -3.56
CA ALA A 173 -11.37 9.41 -3.32
C ALA A 173 -10.96 7.93 -3.28
N ILE A 174 -11.78 7.07 -2.65
CA ILE A 174 -11.58 5.61 -2.67
C ILE A 174 -11.63 5.08 -4.11
N LYS A 175 -12.60 5.55 -4.92
CA LYS A 175 -12.69 5.14 -6.33
C LYS A 175 -11.43 5.51 -7.13
N ARG A 176 -10.83 6.68 -6.90
CA ARG A 176 -9.55 7.05 -7.53
C ARG A 176 -8.39 6.18 -7.04
N ALA A 177 -8.36 5.84 -5.75
CA ALA A 177 -7.38 4.90 -5.22
C ALA A 177 -7.54 3.48 -5.83
N GLU A 178 -8.77 3.01 -6.05
CA GLU A 178 -9.05 1.78 -6.79
C GLU A 178 -8.49 1.87 -8.23
N GLN A 179 -8.68 2.99 -8.93
CA GLN A 179 -8.10 3.21 -10.27
C GLN A 179 -6.56 3.25 -10.25
N MET A 180 -5.96 3.87 -9.24
CA MET A 180 -4.51 3.86 -9.01
C MET A 180 -4.00 2.43 -8.91
N VAL A 181 -4.65 1.56 -8.12
CA VAL A 181 -4.29 0.15 -7.98
C VAL A 181 -4.31 -0.58 -9.33
N TRP A 182 -5.34 -0.37 -10.15
CA TRP A 182 -5.43 -0.99 -11.48
C TRP A 182 -4.31 -0.55 -12.43
N TRP A 183 -4.06 0.75 -12.53
CA TRP A 183 -3.02 1.27 -13.43
C TRP A 183 -1.62 0.88 -12.98
N VAL A 184 -1.33 1.04 -11.69
CA VAL A 184 -0.01 0.70 -11.14
C VAL A 184 0.21 -0.82 -11.20
N GLY A 185 -0.79 -1.63 -10.84
CA GLY A 185 -0.71 -3.09 -10.94
C GLY A 185 -0.50 -3.57 -12.38
N GLY A 186 -1.22 -2.99 -13.35
CA GLY A 186 -1.04 -3.27 -14.77
C GLY A 186 0.36 -2.91 -15.27
N CYS A 187 0.86 -1.72 -14.93
CA CYS A 187 2.22 -1.30 -15.26
C CYS A 187 3.28 -2.21 -14.61
N ALA A 188 3.13 -2.54 -13.32
CA ALA A 188 4.03 -3.45 -12.62
C ALA A 188 4.09 -4.83 -13.28
N PHE A 189 2.94 -5.37 -13.68
CA PHE A 189 2.85 -6.66 -14.36
C PHE A 189 3.58 -6.64 -15.70
N LEU A 190 3.36 -5.60 -16.52
CA LEU A 190 4.06 -5.45 -17.80
C LEU A 190 5.57 -5.30 -17.61
N CYS A 191 6.01 -4.49 -16.65
CA CYS A 191 7.43 -4.36 -16.31
C CYS A 191 8.04 -5.71 -15.90
N ALA A 192 7.36 -6.48 -15.05
CA ALA A 192 7.82 -7.78 -14.61
C ALA A 192 7.92 -8.79 -15.76
N LEU A 193 6.95 -8.80 -16.68
CA LEU A 193 6.99 -9.63 -17.89
C LEU A 193 8.17 -9.27 -18.80
N VAL A 194 8.39 -7.97 -19.06
CA VAL A 194 9.49 -7.51 -19.90
C VAL A 194 10.83 -7.93 -19.30
N VAL A 195 11.06 -7.68 -18.01
CA VAL A 195 12.27 -8.11 -17.30
C VAL A 195 12.45 -9.64 -17.41
N ARG A 196 11.38 -10.41 -17.22
CA ARG A 196 11.44 -11.88 -17.30
C ARG A 196 11.81 -12.38 -18.69
N VAL A 197 11.25 -11.79 -19.74
CA VAL A 197 11.55 -12.13 -21.15
C VAL A 197 12.99 -11.79 -21.49
N LEU A 198 13.45 -10.58 -21.16
CA LEU A 198 14.82 -10.16 -21.42
C LEU A 198 15.84 -11.09 -20.74
N ARG A 199 15.59 -11.50 -19.50
CA ARG A 199 16.47 -12.43 -18.78
C ARG A 199 16.49 -13.85 -19.33
N ARG A 200 15.43 -14.28 -20.04
CA ARG A 200 15.44 -15.58 -20.75
C ARG A 200 16.23 -15.54 -22.05
N ARG A 201 16.35 -14.37 -22.69
CA ARG A 201 17.09 -14.21 -23.94
C ARG A 201 18.61 -14.12 -23.75
N VAL A 202 19.05 -13.80 -22.53
CA VAL A 202 20.47 -13.64 -22.16
C VAL A 202 21.08 -14.93 -21.57
N ARG A 203 20.25 -15.95 -21.31
CA ARG A 203 20.68 -17.29 -20.86
C ARG A 203 20.54 -18.28 -22.01
#